data_AF-A0A2A6MAC1-F1
#
_entry.id   AF-A0A2A6MAC1-F1
#
_cell.length_a   1.000
_cell.length_b   1.000
_cell.length_c   1.000
_cell.angle_alpha   90.00
_cell.angle_beta   90.00
_cell.angle_gamma   90.00
#
_symmetry.space_group_name_H-M   'P 1'
#
loop_
_entity.id
_entity.type
_entity.pdbx_description
1 polymer ?
#
loop_
_entity_poly.entity_id
_entity_poly.type
_entity_poly.pdbx_seq_one_letter_code
_entity_poly.pdbx_strand_id
1 'polypeptide(L)'
;MVGAGAIYAPKFEGSDEFELVPIPMISATFGDRVTVDPGGVAVDVFKSNGFKFTVKGGYDMGGGRDEDDSPHLKGVGDIDAGAVVGTQISYELGPMELYASVDKTIGGSDGLLGEVGANVSHHHDRFILSAGASATFADDNHMESYFGVTAAQSARSGLRQYDAGAGLKRVDLEASVTYMATENWLIRGQAGVGFLTGDAKDSPIVQDDVQPSAMLVVGYKF
;
A
#
# COMPACT_ATOMS: atom_id res chain seq x y z
N MET A 1 -15.31 3.13 13.85
CA MET A 1 -16.02 2.66 12.65
C MET A 1 -15.83 1.15 12.55
N VAL A 2 -16.86 0.45 12.12
CA VAL A 2 -16.77 -0.96 11.72
C VAL A 2 -17.36 -1.10 10.34
N GLY A 3 -16.79 -1.96 9.51
CA GLY A 3 -17.19 -2.17 8.14
C GLY A 3 -16.54 -3.41 7.55
N ALA A 4 -16.90 -3.68 6.31
CA ALA A 4 -16.29 -4.74 5.52
C ALA A 4 -16.27 -4.32 4.06
N GLY A 5 -15.31 -4.87 3.34
CA GLY A 5 -15.18 -4.68 1.91
C GLY A 5 -14.42 -5.80 1.26
N ALA A 6 -14.10 -5.60 0.00
CA ALA A 6 -13.15 -6.43 -0.72
C ALA A 6 -12.31 -5.56 -1.66
N ILE A 7 -11.10 -6.00 -1.91
CA ILE A 7 -10.21 -5.44 -2.93
C ILE A 7 -9.97 -6.49 -4.00
N TYR A 8 -10.04 -6.07 -5.25
CA TYR A 8 -9.61 -6.82 -6.42
C TYR A 8 -8.28 -6.23 -6.87
N ALA A 9 -7.21 -7.02 -6.83
CA ALA A 9 -5.83 -6.58 -7.09
C ALA A 9 -4.98 -7.74 -7.62
N PRO A 10 -3.78 -7.47 -8.16
CA PRO A 10 -2.82 -8.52 -8.51
C PRO A 10 -2.51 -9.40 -7.29
N LYS A 11 -2.35 -10.71 -7.50
CA LYS A 11 -2.06 -11.68 -6.41
C LYS A 11 -0.77 -11.38 -5.66
N PHE A 12 0.20 -10.82 -6.37
CA PHE A 12 1.45 -10.32 -5.82
C PHE A 12 1.91 -9.16 -6.68
N GLU A 13 2.84 -8.36 -6.16
CA GLU A 13 3.38 -7.20 -6.90
C GLU A 13 4.10 -7.67 -8.18
N GLY A 14 3.53 -7.32 -9.33
CA GLY A 14 4.02 -7.72 -10.66
C GLY A 14 3.24 -8.89 -11.31
N SER A 15 2.21 -9.41 -10.66
CA SER A 15 1.41 -10.50 -11.23
C SER A 15 0.53 -10.04 -12.40
N ASP A 16 0.31 -10.94 -13.36
CA ASP A 16 -0.73 -10.84 -14.40
C ASP A 16 -2.06 -11.50 -13.96
N GLU A 17 -2.07 -12.17 -12.81
CA GLU A 17 -3.23 -12.79 -12.18
C GLU A 17 -3.75 -11.92 -11.04
N PHE A 18 -5.08 -11.93 -10.88
CA PHE A 18 -5.77 -11.12 -9.89
C PHE A 18 -6.58 -11.98 -8.93
N GLU A 19 -6.76 -11.46 -7.73
CA GLU A 19 -7.60 -12.06 -6.70
C GLU A 19 -8.50 -11.05 -6.02
N LEU A 20 -9.52 -11.59 -5.34
CA LEU A 20 -10.45 -10.81 -4.53
C LEU A 20 -10.19 -11.09 -3.06
N VAL A 21 -9.63 -10.12 -2.36
CA VAL A 21 -9.28 -10.23 -0.94
C VAL A 21 -10.33 -9.52 -0.09
N PRO A 22 -11.00 -10.21 0.86
CA PRO A 22 -11.92 -9.57 1.80
C PRO A 22 -11.15 -8.71 2.80
N ILE A 23 -11.62 -7.49 3.03
CA ILE A 23 -11.00 -6.54 3.96
C ILE A 23 -11.98 -6.26 5.12
N PRO A 24 -11.69 -6.72 6.35
CA PRO A 24 -12.39 -6.23 7.52
C PRO A 24 -11.95 -4.81 7.82
N MET A 25 -12.90 -3.90 8.04
CA MET A 25 -12.60 -2.50 8.37
C MET A 25 -12.98 -2.25 9.82
N ILE A 26 -11.99 -2.07 10.68
CA ILE A 26 -12.22 -1.70 12.07
C ILE A 26 -11.30 -0.51 12.33
N SER A 27 -11.84 0.66 12.63
CA SER A 27 -11.02 1.79 13.04
C SER A 27 -11.58 2.48 14.28
N ALA A 28 -10.70 2.98 15.12
CA ALA A 28 -11.06 3.76 16.28
C ALA A 28 -10.09 4.93 16.43
N THR A 29 -10.63 6.14 16.54
CA THR A 29 -9.84 7.34 16.85
C THR A 29 -10.11 7.75 18.30
N PHE A 30 -9.07 7.76 19.11
CA PHE A 30 -9.10 8.17 20.51
C PHE A 30 -8.61 9.62 20.62
N GLY A 31 -9.51 10.51 21.04
CA GLY A 31 -9.25 11.95 21.04
C GLY A 31 -9.09 12.48 19.62
N ASP A 32 -8.05 13.29 19.39
CA ASP A 32 -7.73 13.93 18.11
C ASP A 32 -6.41 13.44 17.51
N ARG A 33 -5.77 12.41 18.10
CA ARG A 33 -4.38 12.03 17.78
C ARG A 33 -4.11 10.56 17.56
N VAL A 34 -4.82 9.66 18.24
CA VAL A 34 -4.48 8.23 18.18
C VAL A 34 -5.52 7.51 17.34
N THR A 35 -5.09 6.92 16.23
CA THR A 35 -5.92 6.09 15.37
C THR A 35 -5.42 4.65 15.44
N VAL A 36 -6.35 3.72 15.63
CA VAL A 36 -6.09 2.28 15.57
C VAL A 36 -6.92 1.71 14.44
N ASP A 37 -6.31 0.91 13.59
CA ASP A 37 -6.95 0.21 12.46
C ASP A 37 -6.31 -1.18 12.26
N PRO A 38 -6.72 -2.00 11.26
CA PRO A 38 -6.14 -3.33 11.07
C PRO A 38 -4.65 -3.30 10.74
N GLY A 39 -4.17 -2.20 10.16
CA GLY A 39 -2.76 -2.00 9.83
C GLY A 39 -1.91 -1.63 11.04
N GLY A 40 -2.50 -1.10 12.12
CA GLY A 40 -1.82 -0.86 13.39
C GLY A 40 -2.29 0.40 14.11
N VAL A 41 -1.33 1.14 14.66
CA VAL A 41 -1.55 2.37 15.44
C VAL A 41 -0.82 3.52 14.79
N ALA A 42 -1.52 4.64 14.58
CA ALA A 42 -0.96 5.91 14.16
C ALA A 42 -1.20 6.97 15.24
N VAL A 43 -0.18 7.78 15.53
CA VAL A 43 -0.21 8.85 16.52
C VAL A 43 0.22 10.16 15.88
N ASP A 44 -0.70 11.11 15.81
CA ASP A 44 -0.42 12.48 15.39
C ASP A 44 0.28 13.23 16.52
N VAL A 45 1.61 13.28 16.46
CA VAL A 45 2.46 13.88 17.48
C VAL A 45 2.50 15.41 17.36
N PHE A 46 2.25 15.94 16.16
CA PHE A 46 2.17 17.38 15.91
C PHE A 46 1.11 17.72 14.87
N LYS A 47 0.31 18.75 15.14
CA LYS A 47 -0.67 19.34 14.22
C LYS A 47 -0.66 20.86 14.38
N SER A 48 -0.32 21.60 13.32
CA SER A 48 -0.35 23.06 13.35
C SER A 48 -0.38 23.67 11.96
N ASN A 49 -1.29 24.63 11.72
CA ASN A 49 -1.35 25.43 10.48
C ASN A 49 -1.32 24.58 9.19
N GLY A 50 -2.07 23.47 9.16
CA GLY A 50 -2.12 22.53 8.03
C GLY A 50 -1.00 21.48 8.01
N PHE A 51 0.06 21.63 8.82
CA PHE A 51 1.08 20.60 9.00
C PHE A 51 0.64 19.53 9.98
N LYS A 52 0.92 18.27 9.64
CA LYS A 52 0.71 17.09 10.48
C LYS A 52 1.97 16.23 10.46
N PHE A 53 2.43 15.79 11.64
CA PHE A 53 3.48 14.77 11.77
C PHE A 53 2.91 13.60 12.56
N THR A 54 3.00 12.42 11.97
CA THR A 54 2.41 11.18 12.44
C THR A 54 3.50 10.14 12.60
N VAL A 55 3.50 9.44 13.73
CA VAL A 55 4.31 8.22 13.95
C VAL A 55 3.37 7.04 13.88
N LYS A 56 3.75 5.97 13.18
CA LYS A 56 2.92 4.78 13.01
C LYS A 56 3.70 3.50 13.30
N GLY A 57 3.00 2.48 13.78
CA GLY A 57 3.54 1.17 14.08
C GLY A 57 2.46 0.10 13.95
N GLY A 58 2.79 -1.05 13.38
CA GLY A 58 1.77 -1.99 12.94
C GLY A 58 2.32 -3.24 12.29
N TYR A 59 1.53 -3.81 11.38
CA TYR A 59 1.87 -5.01 10.63
C TYR A 59 1.59 -4.79 9.14
N ASP A 60 2.49 -5.28 8.29
CA ASP A 60 2.38 -5.18 6.85
C ASP A 60 1.31 -6.14 6.31
N MET A 61 0.04 -5.76 6.44
CA MET A 61 -1.11 -6.59 6.01
C MET A 61 -1.18 -6.76 4.48
N GLY A 62 -0.50 -5.90 3.72
CA GLY A 62 -0.46 -5.96 2.25
C GLY A 62 0.87 -6.50 1.70
N GLY A 63 1.81 -6.83 2.57
CA GLY A 63 3.10 -7.40 2.22
C GLY A 63 3.13 -8.91 2.36
N GLY A 64 4.30 -9.45 2.03
CA GLY A 64 4.53 -10.87 1.88
C GLY A 64 4.27 -11.35 0.45
N ARG A 65 4.73 -12.57 0.17
CA ARG A 65 4.53 -13.29 -1.10
C ARG A 65 4.87 -14.75 -0.90
N ASP A 66 3.95 -15.65 -1.17
CA ASP A 66 4.19 -17.08 -1.06
C ASP A 66 4.52 -17.67 -2.44
N GLU A 67 5.43 -18.65 -2.49
CA GLU A 67 5.78 -19.30 -3.77
C GLU A 67 4.62 -20.12 -4.37
N ASP A 68 3.60 -20.40 -3.55
CA ASP A 68 2.39 -21.11 -3.93
C ASP A 68 1.29 -20.19 -4.52
N ASP A 69 1.45 -18.86 -4.44
CA ASP A 69 0.46 -17.90 -4.98
C ASP A 69 0.30 -18.00 -6.50
N SER A 70 1.38 -18.38 -7.19
CA SER A 70 1.43 -18.57 -8.64
C SER A 70 2.46 -19.62 -9.05
N PRO A 71 2.18 -20.44 -10.09
CA PRO A 71 3.19 -21.31 -10.70
C PRO A 71 4.48 -20.59 -11.11
N HIS A 72 4.41 -19.28 -11.41
CA HIS A 72 5.57 -18.44 -11.78
C HIS A 72 6.53 -18.21 -10.61
N LEU A 73 6.04 -18.32 -9.37
CA LEU A 73 6.83 -18.09 -8.16
C LEU A 73 7.50 -19.36 -7.62
N LYS A 74 7.18 -20.53 -8.16
CA LYS A 74 7.71 -21.80 -7.64
C LYS A 74 9.24 -21.82 -7.61
N GLY A 75 9.82 -22.03 -6.44
CA GLY A 75 11.25 -22.11 -6.23
C GLY A 75 11.92 -20.77 -5.94
N VAL A 76 11.20 -19.63 -6.04
CA VAL A 76 11.72 -18.33 -5.57
C VAL A 76 11.60 -18.19 -4.05
N GLY A 77 10.78 -19.02 -3.39
CA GLY A 77 10.58 -18.97 -1.94
C GLY A 77 9.68 -17.83 -1.48
N ASP A 78 9.41 -17.88 -0.17
CA ASP A 78 8.42 -17.04 0.48
C ASP A 78 9.05 -15.77 1.07
N ILE A 79 8.24 -14.73 1.13
CA ILE A 79 8.52 -13.49 1.84
C ILE A 79 7.46 -13.39 2.93
N ASP A 80 7.87 -13.45 4.18
CA ASP A 80 6.95 -13.24 5.29
C ASP A 80 6.47 -11.78 5.33
N ALA A 81 5.26 -11.55 5.81
CA ALA A 81 4.87 -10.22 6.26
C ALA A 81 5.64 -9.85 7.55
N GLY A 82 5.77 -8.55 7.82
CA GLY A 82 6.59 -8.04 8.92
C GLY A 82 5.89 -6.98 9.77
N ALA A 83 6.47 -6.72 10.94
CA ALA A 83 6.08 -5.55 11.73
C ALA A 83 6.55 -4.28 11.03
N VAL A 84 5.75 -3.23 11.01
CA VAL A 84 6.11 -1.96 10.38
C VAL A 84 6.24 -0.89 11.43
N VAL A 85 7.28 -0.06 11.32
CA VAL A 85 7.40 1.19 12.07
C VAL A 85 7.73 2.31 11.09
N GLY A 86 7.08 3.45 11.24
CA GLY A 86 7.22 4.50 10.26
C GLY A 86 6.74 5.86 10.72
N THR A 87 6.93 6.83 9.84
CA THR A 87 6.51 8.21 10.07
C THR A 87 5.95 8.81 8.81
N GLN A 88 5.09 9.81 8.97
CA GLN A 88 4.53 10.58 7.87
C GLN A 88 4.46 12.05 8.25
N ILE A 89 4.87 12.91 7.33
CA ILE A 89 4.57 14.33 7.35
C ILE A 89 3.50 14.61 6.28
N SER A 90 2.55 15.49 6.59
CA SER A 90 1.66 16.02 5.57
C SER A 90 1.36 17.49 5.76
N TYR A 91 0.94 18.13 4.66
CA TYR A 91 0.60 19.54 4.61
C TYR A 91 -0.67 19.77 3.79
N GLU A 92 -1.67 20.37 4.42
CA GLU A 92 -2.96 20.72 3.82
C GLU A 92 -2.91 22.09 3.13
N LEU A 93 -3.23 22.11 1.84
CA LEU A 93 -3.30 23.25 0.93
C LEU A 93 -4.70 23.33 0.33
N GLY A 94 -5.67 23.81 1.12
CA GLY A 94 -7.07 23.86 0.71
C GLY A 94 -7.63 22.45 0.46
N PRO A 95 -8.07 22.10 -0.76
CA PRO A 95 -8.57 20.75 -1.06
C PRO A 95 -7.45 19.72 -1.25
N MET A 96 -6.17 20.13 -1.30
CA MET A 96 -5.04 19.26 -1.57
C MET A 96 -4.26 18.95 -0.28
N GLU A 97 -3.81 17.71 -0.11
CA GLU A 97 -2.85 17.28 0.92
C GLU A 97 -1.58 16.77 0.20
N LEU A 98 -0.43 17.32 0.55
CA LEU A 98 0.87 16.78 0.17
C LEU A 98 1.40 15.95 1.33
N TYR A 99 1.98 14.78 1.07
CA TYR A 99 2.56 13.95 2.12
C TYR A 99 3.87 13.31 1.71
N ALA A 100 4.67 12.96 2.72
CA ALA A 100 5.83 12.11 2.59
C ALA A 100 5.88 11.15 3.79
N SER A 101 6.18 9.89 3.56
CA SER A 101 6.31 8.86 4.59
C SER A 101 7.59 8.05 4.41
N VAL A 102 8.03 7.46 5.51
CA VAL A 102 9.10 6.45 5.52
C VAL A 102 8.69 5.34 6.47
N ASP A 103 8.71 4.12 5.96
CA ASP A 103 8.30 2.89 6.64
C ASP A 103 9.44 1.87 6.63
N LYS A 104 9.75 1.32 7.80
CA LYS A 104 10.68 0.22 7.98
C LYS A 104 9.90 -1.03 8.31
N THR A 105 10.04 -2.06 7.49
CA THR A 105 9.55 -3.40 7.80
C THR A 105 10.60 -4.14 8.64
N ILE A 106 10.16 -4.86 9.65
CA ILE A 106 10.96 -5.66 10.59
C ILE A 106 10.43 -7.09 10.51
N GLY A 107 11.27 -8.01 10.03
CA GLY A 107 10.80 -9.32 9.56
C GLY A 107 10.33 -9.24 8.10
N GLY A 108 10.23 -10.38 7.43
CA GLY A 108 9.96 -10.38 5.98
C GLY A 108 11.11 -9.79 5.18
N SER A 109 10.83 -8.72 4.43
CA SER A 109 11.82 -8.02 3.60
C SER A 109 12.92 -7.29 4.38
N ASP A 110 12.69 -6.94 5.64
CA ASP A 110 13.58 -6.08 6.44
C ASP A 110 14.06 -4.82 5.66
N GLY A 111 13.16 -4.25 4.85
CA GLY A 111 13.45 -3.14 3.95
C GLY A 111 12.81 -1.82 4.36
N LEU A 112 13.21 -0.76 3.67
CA LEU A 112 12.69 0.59 3.81
C LEU A 112 11.88 0.98 2.58
N LEU A 113 10.70 1.54 2.82
CA LEU A 113 9.88 2.19 1.82
C LEU A 113 9.77 3.68 2.14
N GLY A 114 10.02 4.52 1.15
CA GLY A 114 9.74 5.95 1.21
C GLY A 114 8.67 6.30 0.19
N GLU A 115 7.64 7.03 0.59
CA GLU A 115 6.57 7.44 -0.33
C GLU A 115 6.42 8.96 -0.31
N VAL A 116 6.18 9.54 -1.47
CA VAL A 116 5.75 10.94 -1.61
C VAL A 116 4.49 10.99 -2.45
N GLY A 117 3.53 11.81 -2.06
CA GLY A 117 2.28 11.86 -2.78
C GLY A 117 1.48 13.14 -2.56
N ALA A 118 0.43 13.25 -3.36
CA ALA A 118 -0.53 14.33 -3.32
C ALA A 118 -1.94 13.77 -3.48
N ASN A 119 -2.83 14.18 -2.60
CA ASN A 119 -4.25 13.84 -2.65
C ASN A 119 -5.06 15.12 -2.79
N VAL A 120 -6.10 15.11 -3.63
CA VAL A 120 -7.10 16.18 -3.68
C VAL A 120 -8.44 15.61 -3.30
N SER A 121 -9.19 16.31 -2.45
CA SER A 121 -10.53 15.91 -2.03
C SER A 121 -11.52 17.05 -2.20
N HIS A 122 -12.70 16.72 -2.70
CA HIS A 122 -13.81 17.64 -2.90
C HIS A 122 -15.09 17.09 -2.30
N HIS A 123 -15.76 17.91 -1.50
CA HIS A 123 -17.01 17.57 -0.85
C HIS A 123 -18.17 18.17 -1.64
N HIS A 124 -19.10 17.34 -2.08
CA HIS A 124 -20.31 17.74 -2.79
C HIS A 124 -21.52 16.98 -2.25
N ASP A 125 -22.42 17.69 -1.55
CA ASP A 125 -23.56 17.10 -0.84
C ASP A 125 -23.15 15.94 0.09
N ARG A 126 -23.54 14.72 -0.25
CA ARG A 126 -23.25 13.48 0.47
C ARG A 126 -22.05 12.72 -0.11
N PHE A 127 -21.33 13.32 -1.06
CA PHE A 127 -20.20 12.70 -1.75
C PHE A 127 -18.90 13.37 -1.34
N ILE A 128 -17.89 12.54 -1.11
CA ILE A 128 -16.50 12.95 -1.02
C ILE A 128 -15.80 12.30 -2.21
N LEU A 129 -15.34 13.13 -3.14
CA LEU A 129 -14.59 12.71 -4.31
C LEU A 129 -13.12 12.96 -4.02
N SER A 130 -12.28 11.94 -4.21
CA SER A 130 -10.85 12.07 -3.99
C SER A 130 -10.08 11.51 -5.18
N ALA A 131 -8.94 12.12 -5.47
CA ALA A 131 -7.97 11.61 -6.43
C ALA A 131 -6.56 11.81 -5.87
N GLY A 132 -5.68 10.86 -6.15
CA GLY A 132 -4.34 10.81 -5.59
C GLY A 132 -3.30 10.38 -6.61
N ALA A 133 -2.07 10.81 -6.38
CA ALA A 133 -0.90 10.29 -7.07
C ALA A 133 0.26 10.17 -6.08
N SER A 134 1.02 9.09 -6.18
CA SER A 134 2.20 8.89 -5.33
C SER A 134 3.34 8.18 -6.05
N ALA A 135 4.53 8.30 -5.48
CA ALA A 135 5.74 7.65 -5.93
C ALA A 135 6.40 6.97 -4.73
N THR A 136 6.66 5.67 -4.89
CA THR A 136 7.25 4.81 -3.85
C THR A 136 8.67 4.45 -4.22
N PHE A 137 9.58 4.71 -3.29
CA PHE A 137 10.98 4.36 -3.34
C PHE A 137 11.26 3.22 -2.37
N ALA A 138 12.18 2.35 -2.72
CA ALA A 138 12.56 1.19 -1.94
C ALA A 138 14.08 1.09 -1.82
N ASP A 139 14.57 0.61 -0.67
CA ASP A 139 15.98 0.28 -0.49
C ASP A 139 16.33 -1.09 -1.10
N ASP A 140 17.62 -1.42 -1.10
CA ASP A 140 18.12 -2.68 -1.69
C ASP A 140 17.50 -3.90 -0.98
N ASN A 141 17.29 -3.84 0.34
CA ASN A 141 16.70 -4.94 1.08
C ASN A 141 15.27 -5.27 0.60
N HIS A 142 14.43 -4.24 0.43
CA HIS A 142 13.09 -4.43 -0.10
C HIS A 142 13.14 -4.90 -1.56
N MET A 143 13.97 -4.25 -2.38
CA MET A 143 14.08 -4.54 -3.82
C MET A 143 14.59 -5.96 -4.09
N GLU A 144 15.64 -6.41 -3.41
CA GLU A 144 16.15 -7.77 -3.49
C GLU A 144 15.13 -8.80 -3.01
N SER A 145 14.41 -8.52 -1.93
CA SER A 145 13.44 -9.47 -1.37
C SER A 145 12.29 -9.73 -2.35
N TYR A 146 11.72 -8.67 -2.93
CA TYR A 146 10.53 -8.77 -3.77
C TYR A 146 10.84 -8.99 -5.25
N PHE A 147 11.96 -8.46 -5.75
CA PHE A 147 12.27 -8.43 -7.18
C PHE A 147 13.60 -9.11 -7.53
N GLY A 148 14.45 -9.43 -6.55
CA GLY A 148 15.72 -10.14 -6.75
C GLY A 148 15.53 -11.62 -7.04
N VAL A 149 16.49 -12.21 -7.74
CA VAL A 149 16.57 -13.66 -8.00
C VAL A 149 18.02 -14.12 -7.80
N THR A 150 18.27 -14.76 -6.66
CA THR A 150 19.57 -15.35 -6.33
C THR A 150 19.91 -16.52 -7.26
N ALA A 151 21.19 -16.91 -7.29
CA ALA A 151 21.65 -18.09 -8.02
C ALA A 151 20.93 -19.38 -7.60
N ALA A 152 20.62 -19.53 -6.32
CA ALA A 152 19.92 -20.71 -5.81
C ALA A 152 18.45 -20.72 -6.23
N GLN A 153 17.76 -19.57 -6.18
CA GLN A 153 16.39 -19.44 -6.67
C GLN A 153 16.32 -19.69 -8.17
N SER A 154 17.22 -19.08 -8.95
CA SER A 154 17.33 -19.27 -10.41
C SER A 154 17.46 -20.75 -10.78
N ALA A 155 18.28 -21.52 -10.06
CA ALA A 155 18.44 -22.95 -10.29
C ALA A 155 17.18 -23.78 -9.97
N ARG A 156 16.29 -23.31 -9.08
CA ARG A 156 15.06 -24.00 -8.68
C ARG A 156 13.84 -23.59 -9.51
N SER A 157 13.72 -22.30 -9.84
CA SER A 157 12.56 -21.73 -10.54
C SER A 157 12.75 -21.69 -12.06
N GLY A 158 13.99 -21.66 -12.54
CA GLY A 158 14.30 -21.42 -13.95
C GLY A 158 14.29 -19.95 -14.35
N LEU A 159 13.97 -19.03 -13.43
CA LEU A 159 14.11 -17.59 -13.67
C LEU A 159 15.58 -17.21 -13.80
N ARG A 160 15.88 -16.19 -14.61
CA ARG A 160 17.25 -15.66 -14.70
C ARG A 160 17.65 -15.02 -13.38
N GLN A 161 18.93 -15.13 -13.01
CA GLN A 161 19.46 -14.36 -11.88
C GLN A 161 19.26 -12.87 -12.14
N TYR A 162 18.95 -12.15 -11.08
CA TYR A 162 18.64 -10.74 -11.14
C TYR A 162 18.95 -10.09 -9.80
N ASP A 163 19.59 -8.93 -9.87
CA ASP A 163 19.96 -8.09 -8.74
C ASP A 163 19.14 -6.81 -8.90
N ALA A 164 18.30 -6.53 -7.92
CA ALA A 164 17.33 -5.44 -7.94
C ALA A 164 17.80 -4.36 -6.97
N GLY A 165 18.32 -3.25 -7.50
CA GLY A 165 18.87 -2.17 -6.69
C GLY A 165 17.80 -1.24 -6.13
N ALA A 166 18.17 -0.53 -5.06
CA ALA A 166 17.39 0.55 -4.48
C ALA A 166 17.00 1.61 -5.53
N GLY A 167 15.79 2.16 -5.42
CA GLY A 167 15.35 3.20 -6.35
C GLY A 167 13.86 3.48 -6.31
N LEU A 168 13.37 4.12 -7.38
CA LEU A 168 11.95 4.31 -7.60
C LEU A 168 11.33 2.95 -7.97
N LYS A 169 10.55 2.39 -7.05
CA LYS A 169 9.87 1.10 -7.21
C LYS A 169 8.64 1.25 -8.09
N ARG A 170 7.81 2.25 -7.80
CA ARG A 170 6.45 2.33 -8.33
C ARG A 170 5.90 3.76 -8.33
N VAL A 171 5.00 4.04 -9.26
CA VAL A 171 4.15 5.24 -9.29
C VAL A 171 2.70 4.82 -9.30
N ASP A 172 1.86 5.42 -8.46
CA ASP A 172 0.45 5.08 -8.31
C ASP A 172 -0.45 6.27 -8.63
N LEU A 173 -1.60 5.97 -9.23
CA LEU A 173 -2.72 6.89 -9.43
C LEU A 173 -3.97 6.25 -8.86
N GLU A 174 -4.73 7.00 -8.07
CA GLU A 174 -5.98 6.52 -7.49
C GLU A 174 -7.11 7.54 -7.57
N ALA A 175 -8.35 7.03 -7.60
CA ALA A 175 -9.55 7.81 -7.46
C ALA A 175 -10.55 7.08 -6.56
N SER A 176 -11.25 7.82 -5.71
CA SER A 176 -12.28 7.24 -4.85
C SER A 176 -13.50 8.14 -4.73
N VAL A 177 -14.62 7.49 -4.43
CA VAL A 177 -15.89 8.13 -4.13
C VAL A 177 -16.39 7.54 -2.82
N THR A 178 -16.57 8.39 -1.82
CA THR A 178 -17.26 8.03 -0.58
C THR A 178 -18.64 8.66 -0.57
N TYR A 179 -19.68 7.83 -0.50
CA TYR A 179 -21.06 8.23 -0.37
C TYR A 179 -21.52 8.06 1.08
N MET A 180 -21.89 9.17 1.73
CA MET A 180 -22.51 9.20 3.05
C MET A 180 -24.00 8.88 2.91
N ALA A 181 -24.33 7.59 2.90
CA ALA A 181 -25.69 7.10 2.74
C ALA A 181 -26.63 7.60 3.86
N THR A 182 -26.12 7.65 5.09
CA THR A 182 -26.75 8.29 6.25
C THR A 182 -25.69 9.01 7.09
N GLU A 183 -26.07 9.55 8.24
CA GLU A 183 -25.12 10.12 9.21
C GLU A 183 -24.12 9.07 9.74
N ASN A 184 -24.49 7.79 9.72
CA ASN A 184 -23.67 6.69 10.23
C ASN A 184 -23.16 5.75 9.15
N TRP A 185 -23.88 5.58 8.04
CA TRP A 185 -23.50 4.64 6.97
C TRP A 185 -22.75 5.34 5.85
N LEU A 186 -21.62 4.74 5.46
CA LEU A 186 -20.86 5.14 4.29
C LEU A 186 -20.62 3.96 3.36
N ILE A 187 -20.49 4.28 2.07
CA ILE A 187 -20.05 3.36 1.02
C ILE A 187 -18.87 4.03 0.32
N ARG A 188 -17.73 3.35 0.24
CA ARG A 188 -16.55 3.84 -0.48
C ARG A 188 -16.22 2.91 -1.63
N GLY A 189 -16.20 3.45 -2.83
CA GLY A 189 -15.60 2.81 -4.01
C GLY A 189 -14.27 3.46 -4.33
N GLN A 190 -13.28 2.66 -4.70
CA GLN A 190 -11.96 3.13 -5.11
C GLN A 190 -11.47 2.33 -6.31
N ALA A 191 -10.77 3.00 -7.22
CA ALA A 191 -10.02 2.39 -8.30
C ALA A 191 -8.63 3.00 -8.34
N GLY A 192 -7.64 2.19 -8.66
CA GLY A 192 -6.25 2.62 -8.76
C GLY A 192 -5.52 1.89 -9.86
N VAL A 193 -4.38 2.43 -10.25
CA VAL A 193 -3.39 1.77 -11.09
C VAL A 193 -2.03 2.20 -10.63
N GLY A 194 -1.16 1.22 -10.39
CA GLY A 194 0.26 1.51 -10.24
C GLY A 194 1.09 0.97 -11.37
N PHE A 195 2.24 1.58 -11.54
CA PHE A 195 3.20 1.29 -12.58
C PHE A 195 4.52 0.97 -11.89
N LEU A 196 4.96 -0.28 -12.00
CA LEU A 196 6.30 -0.65 -11.56
C LEU A 196 7.33 0.06 -12.45
N THR A 197 8.43 0.48 -11.85
CA THR A 197 9.48 1.26 -12.51
C THR A 197 10.87 0.75 -12.16
N GLY A 198 11.88 1.19 -12.91
CA GLY A 198 13.27 0.83 -12.66
C GLY A 198 13.47 -0.68 -12.58
N ASP A 199 14.29 -1.11 -11.63
CA ASP A 199 14.66 -2.50 -11.48
C ASP A 199 13.48 -3.40 -11.06
N ALA A 200 12.45 -2.85 -10.42
CA ALA A 200 11.24 -3.61 -10.07
C ALA A 200 10.55 -4.10 -11.35
N LYS A 201 10.34 -3.20 -12.32
CA LYS A 201 9.72 -3.53 -13.61
C LYS A 201 10.52 -4.55 -14.44
N ASP A 202 11.85 -4.48 -14.40
CA ASP A 202 12.72 -5.31 -15.22
C ASP A 202 13.01 -6.70 -14.59
N SER A 203 12.46 -6.95 -13.40
CA SER A 203 12.61 -8.20 -12.68
C SER A 203 11.97 -9.39 -13.40
N PRO A 204 12.62 -10.56 -13.42
CA PRO A 204 12.04 -11.81 -13.93
C PRO A 204 10.80 -12.29 -13.17
N ILE A 205 10.59 -11.80 -11.95
CA ILE A 205 9.41 -12.12 -11.14
C ILE A 205 8.17 -11.38 -11.68
N VAL A 206 8.36 -10.19 -12.25
CA VAL A 206 7.27 -9.35 -12.77
C VAL A 206 6.81 -9.86 -14.13
N GLN A 207 5.52 -10.17 -14.22
CA GLN A 207 4.81 -10.59 -15.42
C GLN A 207 4.08 -9.41 -16.08
N ASP A 208 3.55 -8.47 -15.28
CA ASP A 208 2.91 -7.23 -15.74
C ASP A 208 3.36 -6.06 -14.86
N ASP A 209 3.84 -4.98 -15.49
CA ASP A 209 4.27 -3.76 -14.80
C ASP A 209 3.12 -2.78 -14.53
N VAL A 210 1.94 -3.01 -15.11
CA VAL A 210 0.72 -2.27 -14.86
C VAL A 210 -0.15 -3.03 -13.88
N GLN A 211 -0.46 -2.41 -12.75
CA GLN A 211 -1.01 -3.06 -11.57
C GLN A 211 -2.32 -2.38 -11.16
N PRO A 212 -3.43 -2.63 -11.88
CA PRO A 212 -4.73 -2.03 -11.59
C PRO A 212 -5.37 -2.64 -10.34
N SER A 213 -6.17 -1.87 -9.62
CA SER A 213 -6.91 -2.36 -8.46
C SER A 213 -8.26 -1.67 -8.32
N ALA A 214 -9.20 -2.35 -7.66
CA ALA A 214 -10.50 -1.81 -7.32
C ALA A 214 -10.93 -2.28 -5.93
N MET A 215 -11.52 -1.39 -5.14
CA MET A 215 -11.96 -1.68 -3.79
C MET A 215 -13.38 -1.15 -3.57
N LEU A 216 -14.19 -1.92 -2.85
CA LEU A 216 -15.50 -1.51 -2.37
C LEU A 216 -15.63 -1.81 -0.87
N VAL A 217 -16.00 -0.81 -0.08
CA VAL A 217 -16.17 -0.90 1.37
C VAL A 217 -17.52 -0.32 1.77
N VAL A 218 -18.19 -0.99 2.70
CA VAL A 218 -19.34 -0.45 3.44
C VAL A 218 -18.95 -0.32 4.91
N GLY A 219 -19.20 0.85 5.50
CA GLY A 219 -18.82 1.16 6.87
C GLY A 219 -19.94 1.80 7.67
N TYR A 220 -19.91 1.56 8.97
CA TYR A 220 -20.76 2.17 10.00
C TYR A 220 -19.90 2.96 10.99
N LYS A 221 -20.19 4.24 11.10
CA LYS A 221 -19.60 5.18 12.05
C LYS A 221 -20.51 5.32 13.27
N PHE A 222 -19.94 5.05 14.45
CA PHE A 222 -20.55 5.27 15.76
C PHE A 222 -20.46 6.74 16.18
#